data_AF-A0A6S8UE73-F1
#
_entry.id   AF-A0A6S8UE73-F1
#
_cell.length_a   1.000
_cell.length_b   1.000
_cell.length_c   1.000
_cell.angle_alpha   90.00
_cell.angle_beta   90.00
_cell.angle_gamma   90.00
#
_symmetry.space_group_name_H-M   'P 1'
#
loop_
_entity.id
_entity.type
_entity.pdbx_description
1 polymer ?
#
loop_
_entity_poly.entity_id
_entity_poly.type
_entity_poly.pdbx_seq_one_letter_code
_entity_poly.pdbx_strand_id
1 'polypeptide(L)'
;MHVEQQQLMPHLSSKNKVAQDLVRHSLSSEPQPIVVVPEKLEEQKQLGMNNSDSHLGKKSGILKTPQSPQYTGGEEHRDQSSDVFEHIQVRTTPNIPPLPPSIDSMPHFSGALSGLPNVAELPAPEAFAATDIVADADFSAISVFLGEYRACCLMSKNWALREAALAKTRLLVSEGCWGRSEDMAHLCSIARLGIQDKVAQVYLTALALLEDVIQKFSCQDFKSADMLTAMEPALDAIVSKLGDNQARLREKAVDALASPSYCRVIGARQIAAKVMHSLDKKRPPHNKWRPLATRLELLRRLAREYGLNRGVASGNGLHALDLGSVIGFVEIHGCASHTFEEVRTAAKDLIVEMFIAASESDRLQALEPFLHKIRPRQAEEYRNALTRRLQNIVNNEITHESKPRYDVTISPPEASAADSISLKSQAVGHSSQSSVDVSTPPSQNIQEIQLLRSEEEEELFRDQIMKQLEERAFSVQEAYAILKLHFDDAVESPAKENVLRDWVNEVGMDMHDRGEDSRDRTLWEVATWLFQ
;
A
#
# COMPACT_ATOMS: atom_id res chain seq x y z
N MET A 1 40.75 26.39 83.46
CA MET A 1 40.17 25.09 83.85
C MET A 1 38.92 24.90 82.98
N HIS A 2 38.95 24.28 81.81
CA HIS A 2 39.86 23.26 81.27
C HIS A 2 39.92 21.97 82.09
N VAL A 3 39.37 20.91 81.50
CA VAL A 3 39.66 19.49 81.72
C VAL A 3 39.68 18.84 80.32
N GLU A 4 40.52 17.83 80.15
CA GLU A 4 40.88 17.15 78.89
C GLU A 4 39.86 16.01 78.56
N GLN A 5 40.02 15.07 77.61
CA GLN A 5 41.21 14.56 76.89
C GLN A 5 40.85 13.82 75.56
N GLN A 6 41.84 13.19 74.92
CA GLN A 6 41.78 12.54 73.59
C GLN A 6 41.69 10.99 73.70
N GLN A 7 41.56 10.15 72.64
CA GLN A 7 41.61 10.39 71.18
C GLN A 7 40.51 9.58 70.43
N LEU A 8 40.66 8.59 69.53
CA LEU A 8 41.75 7.85 68.82
C LEU A 8 41.14 7.27 67.49
N MET A 9 41.85 6.40 66.76
CA MET A 9 41.37 5.63 65.58
C MET A 9 41.89 4.18 65.62
N PRO A 10 41.51 3.33 64.63
CA PRO A 10 42.56 2.67 63.84
C PRO A 10 42.34 2.66 62.32
N HIS A 11 43.38 2.28 61.57
CA HIS A 11 43.48 2.30 60.10
C HIS A 11 43.17 0.94 59.43
N LEU A 12 42.98 0.93 58.09
CA LEU A 12 43.84 0.25 57.09
C LEU A 12 43.17 0.26 55.67
N SER A 13 43.85 -0.11 54.58
CA SER A 13 44.90 0.64 53.84
C SER A 13 45.37 -0.13 52.58
N SER A 14 45.27 0.46 51.38
CA SER A 14 46.12 0.25 50.17
C SER A 14 45.49 0.89 48.92
N LYS A 15 46.20 1.30 47.85
CA LYS A 15 47.62 1.64 47.60
C LYS A 15 47.68 2.36 46.22
N ASN A 16 48.52 3.39 46.10
CA ASN A 16 49.15 4.00 44.90
C ASN A 16 48.29 4.33 43.65
N LYS A 17 48.27 5.54 43.06
CA LYS A 17 49.23 6.65 42.88
C LYS A 17 50.26 6.45 41.74
N VAL A 18 50.43 7.55 40.97
CA VAL A 18 51.47 7.93 39.97
C VAL A 18 51.02 7.70 38.52
N ALA A 19 51.04 8.66 37.58
CA ALA A 19 51.26 10.13 37.55
C ALA A 19 50.40 10.72 36.39
N GLN A 20 50.06 12.01 36.27
CA GLN A 20 50.89 13.22 36.15
C GLN A 20 51.88 13.15 34.95
N ASP A 21 52.10 14.20 34.15
CA ASP A 21 52.08 15.62 34.56
C ASP A 21 51.74 16.65 33.44
N LEU A 22 51.53 17.90 33.87
CA LEU A 22 51.81 19.24 33.24
C LEU A 22 51.77 19.42 31.69
N VAL A 23 51.33 20.58 31.16
CA VAL A 23 51.83 21.94 31.47
C VAL A 23 50.70 22.99 31.55
N ARG A 24 50.88 24.01 32.40
CA ARG A 24 50.04 25.23 32.47
C ARG A 24 50.62 26.37 31.64
N HIS A 25 49.75 27.29 31.19
CA HIS A 25 49.87 28.76 31.14
C HIS A 25 49.21 29.33 29.86
N SER A 26 48.63 30.53 29.83
CA SER A 26 47.95 31.39 30.83
C SER A 26 47.40 32.62 30.10
N LEU A 27 46.49 33.38 30.73
CA LEU A 27 45.91 34.66 30.26
C LEU A 27 44.91 34.54 29.08
N SER A 28 44.02 35.49 28.80
CA SER A 28 43.22 36.42 29.64
C SER A 28 42.40 37.34 28.70
N SER A 29 41.07 37.31 28.73
CA SER A 29 40.23 38.35 28.14
C SER A 29 38.80 38.34 28.72
N GLU A 30 38.15 39.51 28.71
CA GLU A 30 36.92 39.79 29.44
C GLU A 30 35.64 39.59 28.59
N PRO A 31 34.47 39.38 29.22
CA PRO A 31 33.19 39.25 28.51
C PRO A 31 32.63 40.61 28.05
N GLN A 32 32.13 40.66 26.81
CA GLN A 32 31.34 41.78 26.28
C GLN A 32 29.83 41.49 26.38
N PRO A 33 28.99 42.46 26.80
CA PRO A 33 27.55 42.26 26.94
C PRO A 33 26.77 42.50 25.64
N ILE A 34 25.61 41.85 25.49
CA ILE A 34 24.61 42.17 24.47
C ILE A 34 23.41 42.85 25.15
N VAL A 35 22.98 43.99 24.61
CA VAL A 35 21.89 44.83 25.13
C VAL A 35 20.61 44.61 24.31
N VAL A 36 19.44 44.91 24.89
CA VAL A 36 18.09 44.53 24.41
C VAL A 36 17.25 45.80 24.12
N VAL A 37 16.08 45.62 23.46
CA VAL A 37 14.93 46.55 23.24
C VAL A 37 15.14 47.81 22.35
N PRO A 38 14.09 48.49 21.81
CA PRO A 38 12.65 48.12 21.68
C PRO A 38 11.95 48.40 20.29
N GLU A 39 10.85 47.67 20.03
CA GLU A 39 9.46 48.11 19.65
C GLU A 39 9.12 49.15 18.52
N LYS A 40 7.89 49.02 17.98
CA LYS A 40 6.99 49.99 17.26
C LYS A 40 7.07 50.16 15.72
N LEU A 41 6.04 50.68 15.02
CA LEU A 41 4.54 50.63 15.07
C LEU A 41 3.99 51.33 13.76
N GLU A 42 2.67 51.58 13.65
CA GLU A 42 1.94 52.28 12.55
C GLU A 42 1.91 51.55 11.17
N GLU A 43 0.75 51.29 10.51
CA GLU A 43 -0.32 52.14 9.93
C GLU A 43 0.03 52.77 8.54
N GLN A 44 -0.87 53.02 7.57
CA GLN A 44 -2.33 52.87 7.42
C GLN A 44 -2.75 52.92 5.91
N LYS A 45 -4.03 52.61 5.59
CA LYS A 45 -4.81 53.05 4.39
C LYS A 45 -4.35 52.53 3.00
N GLN A 46 -5.15 52.55 1.92
CA GLN A 46 -6.56 52.93 1.69
C GLN A 46 -7.14 51.98 0.60
N LEU A 47 -8.29 51.33 0.78
CA LEU A 47 -9.62 51.79 0.32
C LEU A 47 -9.65 52.34 -1.12
N GLY A 48 -10.25 51.58 -2.05
CA GLY A 48 -10.46 51.95 -3.46
C GLY A 48 -11.50 51.05 -4.12
N MET A 49 -12.75 51.52 -4.19
CA MET A 49 -13.93 50.73 -4.54
C MET A 49 -14.20 50.60 -6.06
N ASN A 50 -15.00 49.58 -6.40
CA ASN A 50 -16.07 49.58 -7.41
C ASN A 50 -15.78 49.38 -8.91
N ASN A 51 -16.77 48.71 -9.52
CA ASN A 51 -17.21 48.74 -10.92
C ASN A 51 -16.31 48.10 -11.99
N SER A 52 -16.84 47.59 -13.10
CA SER A 52 -18.15 46.92 -13.36
C SER A 52 -18.18 46.49 -14.84
N ASP A 53 -18.92 45.43 -15.13
CA ASP A 53 -19.63 45.17 -16.39
C ASP A 53 -18.88 45.04 -17.74
N SER A 54 -19.55 44.27 -18.62
CA SER A 54 -19.46 44.30 -20.08
C SER A 54 -18.20 43.74 -20.77
N HIS A 55 -18.27 43.21 -22.00
CA HIS A 55 -19.23 42.31 -22.66
C HIS A 55 -18.62 41.93 -24.04
N LEU A 56 -19.14 40.90 -24.70
CA LEU A 56 -19.02 40.63 -26.16
C LEU A 56 -17.61 40.31 -26.73
N GLY A 57 -17.49 39.15 -27.38
CA GLY A 57 -16.30 38.76 -28.18
C GLY A 57 -16.52 38.81 -29.71
N LYS A 58 -15.50 38.37 -30.45
CA LYS A 58 -15.47 38.03 -31.90
C LYS A 58 -14.48 36.85 -32.05
N LYS A 59 -14.76 35.73 -32.72
CA LYS A 59 -15.11 35.45 -34.15
C LYS A 59 -13.93 35.51 -35.15
N SER A 60 -13.74 34.37 -35.83
CA SER A 60 -13.20 34.15 -37.19
C SER A 60 -11.68 34.12 -37.43
N GLY A 61 -11.24 33.13 -38.22
CA GLY A 61 -9.90 33.05 -38.82
C GLY A 61 -9.59 31.69 -39.46
N ILE A 62 -9.80 31.52 -40.78
CA ILE A 62 -9.42 30.32 -41.56
C ILE A 62 -8.63 30.75 -42.80
N LEU A 63 -7.46 30.14 -43.06
CA LEU A 63 -6.65 30.19 -44.30
C LEU A 63 -5.48 29.17 -44.11
N LYS A 64 -4.85 28.52 -45.11
CA LYS A 64 -5.17 28.18 -46.52
C LYS A 64 -4.17 27.11 -47.02
N THR A 65 -4.48 26.38 -48.09
CA THR A 65 -3.56 25.45 -48.79
C THR A 65 -3.03 26.01 -50.12
N PRO A 66 -1.88 25.48 -50.59
CA PRO A 66 -1.66 25.12 -52.00
C PRO A 66 -0.99 23.73 -52.11
N GLN A 67 -0.85 23.03 -53.24
CA GLN A 67 -1.57 22.81 -54.50
C GLN A 67 -0.68 21.82 -55.33
N SER A 68 -1.22 21.12 -56.32
CA SER A 68 -0.53 20.02 -57.05
C SER A 68 0.19 20.49 -58.33
N PRO A 69 0.77 19.55 -59.12
CA PRO A 69 0.18 19.33 -60.46
C PRO A 69 -0.05 17.84 -60.83
N GLN A 70 -0.60 17.60 -62.02
CA GLN A 70 -1.10 16.31 -62.56
C GLN A 70 -0.30 15.87 -63.80
N TYR A 71 -0.53 14.64 -64.33
CA TYR A 71 -1.15 14.46 -65.67
C TYR A 71 -1.55 12.98 -65.99
N THR A 72 -2.50 12.86 -66.93
CA THR A 72 -3.10 11.71 -67.70
C THR A 72 -2.32 10.39 -67.87
N GLY A 73 -2.92 9.24 -68.21
CA GLY A 73 -4.32 8.88 -68.61
C GLY A 73 -4.33 7.76 -69.70
N GLY A 74 -5.44 7.06 -69.95
CA GLY A 74 -5.55 6.06 -71.05
C GLY A 74 -6.52 4.88 -70.81
N GLU A 75 -7.44 4.65 -71.75
CA GLU A 75 -8.59 3.72 -71.69
C GLU A 75 -8.77 3.01 -73.08
N GLU A 76 -9.54 1.94 -73.34
CA GLU A 76 -10.54 1.10 -72.63
C GLU A 76 -10.63 -0.31 -73.35
N HIS A 77 -11.72 -1.08 -73.19
CA HIS A 77 -12.23 -2.17 -74.09
C HIS A 77 -11.50 -3.55 -74.11
N ARG A 78 -12.13 -4.73 -74.35
CA ARG A 78 -13.56 -5.19 -74.34
C ARG A 78 -13.69 -6.74 -74.50
N ASP A 79 -14.83 -7.35 -74.10
CA ASP A 79 -15.49 -8.62 -74.55
C ASP A 79 -14.70 -9.97 -74.63
N GLN A 80 -15.02 -11.02 -73.85
CA GLN A 80 -16.04 -12.12 -74.02
C GLN A 80 -15.57 -13.41 -74.77
N SER A 81 -15.69 -14.62 -74.15
CA SER A 81 -16.55 -15.76 -74.59
C SER A 81 -16.25 -17.15 -73.95
N SER A 82 -17.32 -17.82 -73.48
CA SER A 82 -17.65 -19.28 -73.46
C SER A 82 -16.63 -20.43 -73.19
N ASP A 83 -16.92 -21.19 -72.12
CA ASP A 83 -17.11 -22.67 -72.03
C ASP A 83 -16.15 -23.71 -72.64
N VAL A 84 -15.79 -24.74 -71.84
CA VAL A 84 -16.31 -26.14 -71.93
C VAL A 84 -15.83 -27.00 -70.73
N PHE A 85 -16.55 -28.09 -70.44
CA PHE A 85 -16.34 -29.07 -69.35
C PHE A 85 -14.98 -29.79 -69.36
N GLU A 86 -14.48 -30.17 -68.16
CA GLU A 86 -14.31 -31.60 -67.82
C GLU A 86 -14.27 -31.88 -66.30
N HIS A 87 -14.55 -33.13 -65.90
CA HIS A 87 -14.55 -33.59 -64.50
C HIS A 87 -13.27 -34.40 -64.19
N ILE A 88 -12.47 -33.95 -63.20
CA ILE A 88 -11.53 -34.84 -62.50
C ILE A 88 -11.61 -34.57 -61.00
N GLN A 89 -12.02 -35.57 -60.21
CA GLN A 89 -11.81 -35.56 -58.76
C GLN A 89 -10.37 -36.00 -58.45
N VAL A 90 -9.56 -35.10 -57.90
CA VAL A 90 -8.30 -35.47 -57.24
C VAL A 90 -8.41 -35.12 -55.76
N ARG A 91 -8.18 -36.09 -54.88
CA ARG A 91 -8.01 -35.84 -53.45
C ARG A 91 -6.64 -35.20 -53.21
N THR A 92 -6.60 -33.87 -53.07
CA THR A 92 -5.47 -33.16 -52.47
C THR A 92 -5.80 -32.76 -51.03
N THR A 93 -4.82 -32.96 -50.14
CA THR A 93 -4.88 -32.48 -48.75
C THR A 93 -5.00 -30.96 -48.70
N PRO A 94 -5.66 -30.38 -47.67
CA PRO A 94 -5.69 -28.93 -47.50
C PRO A 94 -4.26 -28.41 -47.30
N ASN A 95 -3.72 -27.81 -48.36
CA ASN A 95 -2.41 -27.19 -48.36
C ASN A 95 -2.49 -25.86 -47.62
N ILE A 96 -2.39 -25.91 -46.28
CA ILE A 96 -2.25 -24.72 -45.45
C ILE A 96 -0.96 -24.02 -45.90
N PRO A 97 -1.01 -22.81 -46.47
CA PRO A 97 0.21 -22.10 -46.81
C PRO A 97 0.99 -21.87 -45.51
N PRO A 98 2.30 -22.18 -45.46
CA PRO A 98 3.08 -21.89 -44.27
C PRO A 98 2.98 -20.39 -43.98
N LEU A 99 2.64 -20.03 -42.74
CA LEU A 99 2.74 -18.63 -42.31
C LEU A 99 4.16 -18.13 -42.62
N PRO A 100 4.33 -16.91 -43.13
CA PRO A 100 5.66 -16.31 -43.20
C PRO A 100 6.26 -16.31 -41.79
N PRO A 101 7.54 -16.69 -41.62
CA PRO A 101 8.16 -16.69 -40.30
C PRO A 101 8.11 -15.28 -39.72
N SER A 102 7.61 -15.15 -38.49
CA SER A 102 7.56 -13.88 -37.76
C SER A 102 8.97 -13.32 -37.59
N ILE A 103 9.31 -12.30 -38.37
CA ILE A 103 10.68 -11.79 -38.52
C ILE A 103 11.21 -11.18 -37.21
N ASP A 104 10.30 -10.72 -36.33
CA ASP A 104 10.60 -10.05 -35.07
C ASP A 104 10.59 -10.99 -33.83
N SER A 105 10.58 -12.31 -34.01
CA SER A 105 10.60 -13.29 -32.91
C SER A 105 12.00 -13.81 -32.62
N MET A 106 12.44 -13.75 -31.36
CA MET A 106 13.73 -14.30 -30.96
C MET A 106 13.75 -15.83 -31.10
N PRO A 107 14.86 -16.45 -31.54
CA PRO A 107 14.95 -17.90 -31.64
C PRO A 107 14.76 -18.54 -30.25
N HIS A 108 13.97 -19.63 -30.18
CA HIS A 108 13.72 -20.37 -28.94
C HIS A 108 15.03 -20.90 -28.33
N PHE A 109 15.58 -20.17 -27.35
CA PHE A 109 16.79 -20.59 -26.66
C PHE A 109 16.43 -21.66 -25.62
N SER A 110 16.38 -22.92 -26.05
CA SER A 110 15.78 -24.06 -25.31
C SER A 110 16.29 -24.28 -23.88
N GLY A 111 17.42 -23.69 -23.47
CA GLY A 111 17.93 -23.73 -22.10
C GLY A 111 17.55 -22.54 -21.22
N ALA A 112 17.05 -21.43 -21.77
CA ALA A 112 16.96 -20.15 -21.05
C ALA A 112 16.01 -20.19 -19.85
N LEU A 113 14.82 -20.76 -20.01
CA LEU A 113 13.80 -20.91 -18.97
C LEU A 113 13.78 -22.33 -18.34
N SER A 114 14.84 -23.12 -18.56
CA SER A 114 14.92 -24.50 -18.06
C SER A 114 14.79 -24.61 -16.53
N GLY A 115 14.10 -25.66 -16.09
CA GLY A 115 13.75 -25.91 -14.68
C GLY A 115 12.38 -25.38 -14.25
N LEU A 116 11.69 -24.60 -15.10
CA LEU A 116 10.29 -24.20 -14.86
C LEU A 116 9.27 -25.19 -15.43
N PRO A 117 8.05 -25.28 -14.87
CA PRO A 117 6.94 -25.99 -15.48
C PRO A 117 6.47 -25.30 -16.77
N ASN A 118 5.78 -26.05 -17.64
CA ASN A 118 5.03 -25.57 -18.81
C ASN A 118 5.80 -24.72 -19.84
N VAL A 119 7.13 -24.66 -19.79
CA VAL A 119 7.98 -23.89 -20.73
C VAL A 119 7.75 -24.25 -22.20
N ALA A 120 7.32 -25.48 -22.50
CA ALA A 120 6.99 -25.93 -23.86
C ALA A 120 5.69 -25.31 -24.42
N GLU A 121 4.83 -24.76 -23.57
CA GLU A 121 3.64 -23.96 -23.94
C GLU A 121 4.00 -22.47 -24.11
N LEU A 122 5.23 -22.11 -23.71
CA LEU A 122 5.91 -20.82 -23.83
C LEU A 122 6.07 -20.36 -25.30
N PRO A 123 5.35 -19.38 -25.89
CA PRO A 123 5.76 -18.84 -27.18
C PRO A 123 7.13 -18.14 -27.08
N ALA A 124 7.84 -17.96 -28.19
CA ALA A 124 9.03 -17.12 -28.21
C ALA A 124 8.70 -15.67 -27.82
N PRO A 125 9.57 -14.97 -27.08
CA PRO A 125 9.42 -13.54 -26.85
C PRO A 125 9.64 -12.75 -28.15
N GLU A 126 8.91 -11.65 -28.29
CA GLU A 126 9.21 -10.62 -29.27
C GLU A 126 10.59 -9.99 -29.02
N ALA A 127 11.26 -9.55 -30.08
CA ALA A 127 12.46 -8.72 -29.97
C ALA A 127 12.10 -7.36 -29.33
N PHE A 128 12.93 -6.89 -28.41
CA PHE A 128 12.66 -5.64 -27.69
C PHE A 128 12.92 -4.41 -28.59
N ALA A 129 11.85 -3.75 -29.01
CA ALA A 129 11.91 -2.52 -29.78
C ALA A 129 12.24 -1.32 -28.88
N ALA A 130 13.19 -0.47 -29.28
CA ALA A 130 13.57 0.74 -28.54
C ALA A 130 12.46 1.83 -28.45
N THR A 131 11.27 1.58 -29.00
CA THR A 131 10.06 2.39 -28.81
C THR A 131 9.26 1.97 -27.57
N ASP A 132 9.42 0.72 -27.11
CA ASP A 132 8.59 0.12 -26.06
C ASP A 132 9.23 0.29 -24.67
N ILE A 133 9.96 1.41 -24.49
CA ILE A 133 10.63 1.77 -23.25
C ILE A 133 9.57 2.08 -22.18
N VAL A 134 9.41 1.15 -21.24
CA VAL A 134 8.91 1.48 -19.90
C VAL A 134 9.90 2.46 -19.29
N ALA A 135 9.46 3.69 -18.99
CA ALA A 135 10.33 4.84 -18.76
C ALA A 135 11.42 4.66 -17.67
N ASP A 136 11.18 3.77 -16.70
CA ASP A 136 12.08 3.48 -15.58
C ASP A 136 12.90 2.17 -15.75
N ALA A 137 12.89 1.53 -16.92
CA ALA A 137 13.46 0.20 -17.16
C ALA A 137 14.68 0.22 -18.09
N ASP A 138 15.88 0.04 -17.53
CA ASP A 138 17.11 -0.16 -18.31
C ASP A 138 17.17 -1.60 -18.87
N PHE A 139 16.63 -1.78 -20.07
CA PHE A 139 16.71 -3.05 -20.81
C PHE A 139 18.16 -3.50 -21.07
N SER A 140 19.12 -2.58 -21.22
CA SER A 140 20.52 -2.91 -21.49
C SER A 140 21.15 -3.59 -20.27
N ALA A 141 21.02 -2.97 -19.09
CA ALA A 141 21.48 -3.55 -17.83
C ALA A 141 20.80 -4.89 -17.53
N ILE A 142 19.48 -4.99 -17.76
CA ILE A 142 18.73 -6.24 -17.54
C ILE A 142 19.14 -7.34 -18.54
N SER A 143 19.43 -7.00 -19.79
CA SER A 143 19.93 -7.93 -20.81
C SER A 143 21.32 -8.46 -20.46
N VAL A 144 22.22 -7.59 -19.99
CA VAL A 144 23.55 -7.99 -19.48
C VAL A 144 23.44 -8.88 -18.24
N PHE A 145 22.48 -8.62 -17.34
CA PHE A 145 22.34 -9.32 -16.06
C PHE A 145 21.61 -10.67 -16.14
N LEU A 146 20.49 -10.75 -16.87
CA LEU A 146 19.67 -11.97 -17.02
C LEU A 146 19.97 -12.78 -18.29
N GLY A 147 20.64 -12.17 -19.26
CA GLY A 147 20.72 -12.65 -20.64
C GLY A 147 19.52 -12.19 -21.48
N GLU A 148 19.79 -11.73 -22.70
CA GLU A 148 18.86 -11.10 -23.64
C GLU A 148 17.50 -11.80 -23.75
N TYR A 149 17.45 -13.12 -23.94
CA TYR A 149 16.20 -13.89 -24.04
C TYR A 149 15.29 -13.68 -22.81
N ARG A 150 15.86 -13.65 -21.60
CA ARG A 150 15.10 -13.43 -20.36
C ARG A 150 14.69 -11.98 -20.18
N ALA A 151 15.50 -11.03 -20.64
CA ALA A 151 15.14 -9.62 -20.68
C ALA A 151 13.95 -9.38 -21.63
N CYS A 152 13.97 -9.96 -22.84
CA CYS A 152 12.84 -9.92 -23.76
C CYS A 152 11.58 -10.58 -23.16
N CYS A 153 11.72 -11.72 -22.47
CA CYS A 153 10.60 -12.33 -21.74
C CYS A 153 10.05 -11.39 -20.65
N LEU A 154 10.90 -10.72 -19.87
CA LEU A 154 10.50 -9.79 -18.80
C LEU A 154 9.78 -8.54 -19.32
N MET A 155 10.11 -8.08 -20.53
CA MET A 155 9.46 -6.93 -21.18
C MET A 155 8.30 -7.31 -22.11
N SER A 156 8.08 -8.60 -22.37
CA SER A 156 7.06 -9.09 -23.31
C SER A 156 5.66 -8.60 -22.97
N LYS A 157 4.86 -8.30 -23.98
CA LYS A 157 3.42 -8.01 -23.83
C LYS A 157 2.67 -9.23 -23.28
N ASN A 158 3.17 -10.45 -23.53
CA ASN A 158 2.64 -11.67 -22.93
C ASN A 158 3.03 -11.78 -21.45
N TRP A 159 2.05 -11.71 -20.56
CA TRP A 159 2.25 -11.77 -19.11
C TRP A 159 2.87 -13.09 -18.64
N ALA A 160 2.62 -14.20 -19.33
CA ALA A 160 3.17 -15.51 -18.96
C ALA A 160 4.68 -15.58 -19.20
N LEU A 161 5.21 -14.83 -20.18
CA LEU A 161 6.64 -14.68 -20.40
C LEU A 161 7.29 -13.80 -19.32
N ARG A 162 6.59 -12.73 -18.88
CA ARG A 162 7.08 -11.89 -17.76
C ARG A 162 7.12 -12.66 -16.45
N GLU A 163 6.09 -13.46 -16.17
CA GLU A 163 6.03 -14.32 -15.00
C GLU A 163 7.11 -15.42 -15.04
N ALA A 164 7.28 -16.10 -16.17
CA ALA A 164 8.34 -17.09 -16.35
C ALA A 164 9.75 -16.49 -16.24
N ALA A 165 9.98 -15.26 -16.70
CA ALA A 165 11.26 -14.56 -16.52
C ALA A 165 11.57 -14.32 -15.03
N LEU A 166 10.57 -13.86 -14.26
CA LEU A 166 10.70 -13.69 -12.81
C LEU A 166 10.89 -15.05 -12.11
N ALA A 167 10.10 -16.07 -12.46
CA ALA A 167 10.19 -17.41 -11.89
C ALA A 167 11.56 -18.06 -12.15
N LYS A 168 12.15 -17.93 -13.36
CA LYS A 168 13.51 -18.42 -13.61
C LYS A 168 14.55 -17.58 -12.87
N THR A 169 14.31 -16.29 -12.66
CA THR A 169 15.16 -15.45 -11.80
C THR A 169 15.14 -15.95 -10.36
N ARG A 170 13.97 -16.26 -9.78
CA ARG A 170 13.87 -16.91 -8.45
C ARG A 170 14.65 -18.21 -8.36
N LEU A 171 14.50 -19.08 -9.37
CA LEU A 171 15.25 -20.34 -9.46
C LEU A 171 16.77 -20.09 -9.47
N LEU A 172 17.27 -19.14 -10.28
CA LEU A 172 18.68 -18.76 -10.34
C LEU A 172 19.20 -18.14 -9.02
N VAL A 173 18.37 -17.40 -8.28
CA VAL A 173 18.68 -16.95 -6.91
C VAL A 173 18.85 -18.15 -5.98
N SER A 174 17.97 -19.16 -6.05
CA SER A 174 18.06 -20.37 -5.24
C SER A 174 19.28 -21.24 -5.61
N GLU A 175 19.59 -21.37 -6.91
CA GLU A 175 20.76 -22.05 -7.48
C GLU A 175 22.09 -21.35 -7.11
N GLY A 176 22.05 -20.11 -6.61
CA GLY A 176 23.22 -19.38 -6.10
C GLY A 176 24.00 -18.64 -7.18
N CYS A 177 23.39 -18.34 -8.33
CA CYS A 177 24.04 -17.65 -9.45
C CYS A 177 24.46 -16.19 -9.14
N TRP A 178 23.99 -15.62 -8.03
CA TRP A 178 24.21 -14.24 -7.60
C TRP A 178 24.56 -14.16 -6.11
N GLY A 179 25.47 -13.26 -5.76
CA GLY A 179 26.01 -13.16 -4.40
C GLY A 179 26.84 -11.89 -4.12
N ARG A 180 26.83 -10.90 -5.01
CA ARG A 180 27.42 -9.57 -4.81
C ARG A 180 26.32 -8.56 -4.50
N SER A 181 26.67 -7.47 -3.82
CA SER A 181 25.70 -6.40 -3.48
C SER A 181 25.09 -5.78 -4.74
N GLU A 182 25.89 -5.64 -5.80
CA GLU A 182 25.46 -5.22 -7.13
C GLU A 182 24.40 -6.15 -7.72
N ASP A 183 24.57 -7.48 -7.59
CA ASP A 183 23.60 -8.45 -8.11
C ASP A 183 22.24 -8.29 -7.41
N MET A 184 22.26 -8.10 -6.09
CA MET A 184 21.04 -7.90 -5.30
C MET A 184 20.31 -6.59 -5.70
N ALA A 185 21.05 -5.53 -6.05
CA ALA A 185 20.45 -4.29 -6.56
C ALA A 185 19.76 -4.46 -7.91
N HIS A 186 20.35 -5.23 -8.84
CA HIS A 186 19.68 -5.60 -10.09
C HIS A 186 18.42 -6.43 -9.83
N LEU A 187 18.47 -7.40 -8.91
CA LEU A 187 17.32 -8.22 -8.52
C LEU A 187 16.19 -7.39 -7.88
N CYS A 188 16.51 -6.41 -7.02
CA CYS A 188 15.51 -5.46 -6.49
C CYS A 188 14.85 -4.62 -7.60
N SER A 189 15.63 -4.17 -8.60
CA SER A 189 15.10 -3.45 -9.75
C SER A 189 14.18 -4.32 -10.62
N ILE A 190 14.57 -5.57 -10.88
CA ILE A 190 13.76 -6.56 -11.61
C ILE A 190 12.46 -6.89 -10.85
N ALA A 191 12.54 -7.07 -9.53
CA ALA A 191 11.36 -7.26 -8.68
C ALA A 191 10.43 -6.03 -8.72
N ARG A 192 10.96 -4.80 -8.67
CA ARG A 192 10.18 -3.56 -8.79
C ARG A 192 9.32 -3.54 -10.06
N LEU A 193 9.89 -3.92 -11.21
CA LEU A 193 9.15 -3.97 -12.48
C LEU A 193 7.95 -4.93 -12.41
N GLY A 194 8.16 -6.15 -11.89
CA GLY A 194 7.07 -7.10 -11.69
C GLY A 194 6.05 -6.66 -10.63
N ILE A 195 6.48 -5.97 -9.58
CA ILE A 195 5.60 -5.39 -8.55
C ILE A 195 4.70 -4.28 -9.13
N GLN A 196 5.17 -3.58 -10.16
CA GLN A 196 4.41 -2.55 -10.89
C GLN A 196 3.44 -3.13 -11.94
N ASP A 197 3.42 -4.46 -12.17
CA ASP A 197 2.53 -5.09 -13.15
C ASP A 197 1.04 -4.97 -12.76
N LYS A 198 0.19 -5.02 -13.80
CA LYS A 198 -1.27 -5.04 -13.72
C LYS A 198 -1.80 -6.47 -13.58
N VAL A 199 -1.03 -7.48 -14.00
CA VAL A 199 -1.40 -8.90 -13.91
C VAL A 199 -0.99 -9.46 -12.55
N ALA A 200 -1.99 -9.90 -11.78
CA ALA A 200 -1.82 -10.40 -10.42
C ALA A 200 -0.75 -11.50 -10.27
N GLN A 201 -0.63 -12.42 -11.23
CA GLN A 201 0.34 -13.52 -11.14
C GLN A 201 1.79 -13.04 -11.30
N VAL A 202 2.05 -12.08 -12.21
CA VAL A 202 3.38 -11.45 -12.34
C VAL A 202 3.75 -10.71 -11.06
N TYR A 203 2.80 -9.93 -10.51
CA TYR A 203 2.95 -9.22 -9.24
C TYR A 203 3.29 -10.16 -8.06
N LEU A 204 2.54 -11.25 -7.89
CA LEU A 204 2.79 -12.22 -6.80
C LEU A 204 4.15 -12.92 -6.95
N THR A 205 4.55 -13.28 -8.17
CA THR A 205 5.87 -13.88 -8.43
C THR A 205 7.00 -12.86 -8.20
N ALA A 206 6.75 -11.58 -8.43
CA ALA A 206 7.70 -10.50 -8.13
C ALA A 206 7.88 -10.21 -6.63
N LEU A 207 6.79 -10.27 -5.83
CA LEU A 207 6.88 -10.23 -4.37
C LEU A 207 7.74 -11.38 -3.84
N ALA A 208 7.50 -12.60 -4.33
CA ALA A 208 8.24 -13.78 -3.92
C ALA A 208 9.72 -13.73 -4.32
N LEU A 209 10.07 -13.08 -5.45
CA LEU A 209 11.45 -12.78 -5.81
C LEU A 209 12.10 -11.79 -4.83
N LEU A 210 11.38 -10.76 -4.39
CA LEU A 210 11.90 -9.82 -3.39
C LEU A 210 12.11 -10.51 -2.03
N GLU A 211 11.24 -11.45 -1.65
CA GLU A 211 11.39 -12.26 -0.44
C GLU A 211 12.63 -13.18 -0.51
N ASP A 212 12.90 -13.84 -1.65
CA ASP A 212 14.14 -14.60 -1.85
C ASP A 212 15.38 -13.71 -1.67
N VAL A 213 15.33 -12.46 -2.17
CA VAL A 213 16.42 -11.46 -2.03
C VAL A 213 16.57 -11.00 -0.58
N ILE A 214 15.47 -10.73 0.15
CA ILE A 214 15.48 -10.42 1.59
C ILE A 214 16.09 -11.57 2.40
N GLN A 215 15.84 -12.82 2.00
CA GLN A 215 16.45 -13.99 2.63
C GLN A 215 17.97 -14.04 2.37
N LYS A 216 18.44 -13.83 1.13
CA LYS A 216 19.88 -13.73 0.82
C LYS A 216 20.56 -12.61 1.59
N PHE A 217 19.93 -11.43 1.64
CA PHE A 217 20.34 -10.28 2.45
C PHE A 217 20.45 -10.59 3.95
N SER A 218 19.69 -11.55 4.46
CA SER A 218 19.73 -11.99 5.86
C SER A 218 20.78 -13.08 6.13
N CYS A 219 21.41 -13.64 5.08
CA CYS A 219 22.37 -14.74 5.16
C CYS A 219 23.79 -14.36 4.72
N GLN A 220 24.06 -13.10 4.36
CA GLN A 220 25.33 -12.62 3.81
C GLN A 220 25.71 -11.26 4.42
N ASP A 221 27.01 -11.03 4.65
CA ASP A 221 27.55 -9.82 5.30
C ASP A 221 27.58 -8.59 4.36
N PHE A 222 26.40 -8.17 3.89
CA PHE A 222 26.23 -6.94 3.13
C PHE A 222 26.11 -5.72 4.06
N LYS A 223 26.44 -4.52 3.53
CA LYS A 223 26.26 -3.27 4.28
C LYS A 223 24.81 -2.83 4.25
N SER A 224 24.25 -2.57 5.43
CA SER A 224 22.83 -2.19 5.60
C SER A 224 22.40 -0.99 4.74
N ALA A 225 23.26 0.01 4.57
CA ALA A 225 22.97 1.20 3.76
C ALA A 225 22.85 0.88 2.26
N ASP A 226 23.78 0.09 1.72
CA ASP A 226 23.82 -0.31 0.31
C ASP A 226 22.56 -1.13 -0.04
N MET A 227 22.17 -2.04 0.85
CA MET A 227 20.98 -2.89 0.74
C MET A 227 19.67 -2.09 0.81
N LEU A 228 19.56 -1.15 1.76
CA LEU A 228 18.40 -0.26 1.89
C LEU A 228 18.22 0.58 0.62
N THR A 229 19.31 1.19 0.13
CA THR A 229 19.31 1.99 -1.10
C THR A 229 18.86 1.15 -2.31
N ALA A 230 19.29 -0.11 -2.40
CA ALA A 230 18.86 -1.03 -3.44
C ALA A 230 17.38 -1.43 -3.34
N MET A 231 16.85 -1.61 -2.13
CA MET A 231 15.46 -2.04 -1.90
C MET A 231 14.44 -0.91 -1.94
N GLU A 232 14.83 0.33 -1.63
CA GLU A 232 13.92 1.45 -1.43
C GLU A 232 12.90 1.63 -2.60
N PRO A 233 13.30 1.60 -3.89
CA PRO A 233 12.37 1.72 -5.01
C PRO A 233 11.36 0.55 -5.13
N ALA A 234 11.72 -0.65 -4.67
CA ALA A 234 10.80 -1.78 -4.63
C ALA A 234 9.80 -1.66 -3.47
N LEU A 235 10.26 -1.16 -2.31
CA LEU A 235 9.40 -0.86 -1.17
C LEU A 235 8.35 0.22 -1.52
N ASP A 236 8.71 1.28 -2.25
CA ASP A 236 7.75 2.28 -2.71
C ASP A 236 6.69 1.73 -3.67
N ALA A 237 7.05 0.77 -4.53
CA ALA A 237 6.11 0.08 -5.41
C ALA A 237 5.10 -0.77 -4.61
N ILE A 238 5.53 -1.47 -3.55
CA ILE A 238 4.64 -2.22 -2.66
C ILE A 238 3.77 -1.27 -1.81
N VAL A 239 4.35 -0.18 -1.29
CA VAL A 239 3.67 0.88 -0.51
C VAL A 239 2.64 1.66 -1.35
N SER A 240 2.73 1.56 -2.68
CA SER A 240 1.71 2.00 -3.64
C SER A 240 0.59 0.97 -3.83
N LYS A 241 0.91 -0.33 -3.88
CA LYS A 241 -0.04 -1.46 -3.96
C LYS A 241 -0.92 -1.65 -2.71
N LEU A 242 -0.60 -1.00 -1.59
CA LEU A 242 -1.55 -0.83 -0.46
C LEU A 242 -2.84 -0.08 -0.86
N GLY A 243 -2.85 0.59 -2.02
CA GLY A 243 -4.02 1.20 -2.66
C GLY A 243 -4.61 0.40 -3.84
N ASP A 244 -4.27 -0.87 -4.03
CA ASP A 244 -4.83 -1.67 -5.13
C ASP A 244 -6.35 -1.93 -4.88
N ASN A 245 -7.16 -1.98 -5.94
CA ASN A 245 -8.60 -2.24 -5.78
C ASN A 245 -8.87 -3.70 -5.36
N GLN A 246 -8.03 -4.65 -5.75
CA GLN A 246 -8.18 -6.06 -5.39
C GLN A 246 -7.73 -6.31 -3.93
N ALA A 247 -8.65 -6.76 -3.07
CA ALA A 247 -8.37 -6.98 -1.65
C ALA A 247 -7.21 -7.97 -1.41
N ARG A 248 -7.16 -9.07 -2.17
CA ARG A 248 -6.08 -10.07 -2.14
C ARG A 248 -4.70 -9.49 -2.49
N LEU A 249 -4.64 -8.44 -3.33
CA LEU A 249 -3.38 -7.80 -3.69
C LEU A 249 -2.94 -6.81 -2.60
N ARG A 250 -3.88 -6.06 -1.99
CA ARG A 250 -3.59 -5.25 -0.79
C ARG A 250 -3.06 -6.09 0.37
N GLU A 251 -3.69 -7.23 0.63
CA GLU A 251 -3.26 -8.20 1.66
C GLU A 251 -1.82 -8.67 1.42
N LYS A 252 -1.47 -9.04 0.18
CA LYS A 252 -0.09 -9.46 -0.14
C LYS A 252 0.90 -8.30 -0.16
N ALA A 253 0.47 -7.06 -0.39
CA ALA A 253 1.30 -5.88 -0.15
C ALA A 253 1.57 -5.64 1.35
N VAL A 254 0.59 -5.90 2.22
CA VAL A 254 0.76 -5.83 3.69
C VAL A 254 1.76 -6.91 4.17
N ASP A 255 1.60 -8.16 3.73
CA ASP A 255 2.53 -9.24 4.09
C ASP A 255 3.95 -8.99 3.57
N ALA A 256 4.10 -8.51 2.33
CA ALA A 256 5.40 -8.19 1.74
C ALA A 256 6.10 -6.97 2.36
N LEU A 257 5.43 -6.21 3.23
CA LEU A 257 6.05 -5.18 4.08
C LEU A 257 6.28 -5.68 5.52
N ALA A 258 5.52 -6.68 5.98
CA ALA A 258 5.70 -7.33 7.28
C ALA A 258 6.78 -8.44 7.28
N SER A 259 7.07 -9.08 6.15
CA SER A 259 8.23 -9.99 6.02
C SER A 259 9.58 -9.25 6.21
N PRO A 260 9.89 -8.15 5.47
CA PRO A 260 11.12 -7.38 5.68
C PRO A 260 11.24 -6.65 7.02
N SER A 261 10.16 -6.45 7.81
CA SER A 261 10.28 -5.80 9.12
C SER A 261 11.05 -6.63 10.16
N TYR A 262 11.22 -7.94 9.93
CA TYR A 262 12.11 -8.82 10.70
C TYR A 262 13.57 -8.76 10.25
N CYS A 263 13.85 -8.28 9.03
CA CYS A 263 15.22 -8.16 8.53
C CYS A 263 15.94 -7.02 9.27
N ARG A 264 17.07 -7.33 9.94
CA ARG A 264 17.84 -6.38 10.77
C ARG A 264 18.25 -5.08 10.06
N VAL A 265 18.34 -5.12 8.74
CA VAL A 265 18.81 -4.02 7.89
C VAL A 265 17.71 -3.00 7.60
N ILE A 266 16.48 -3.47 7.44
CA ILE A 266 15.30 -2.66 7.12
C ILE A 266 14.57 -2.37 8.44
N GLY A 267 14.10 -3.43 9.09
CA GLY A 267 13.42 -3.35 10.37
C GLY A 267 12.06 -2.66 10.29
N ALA A 268 11.21 -2.95 11.27
CA ALA A 268 9.86 -2.39 11.36
C ALA A 268 9.82 -0.85 11.34
N ARG A 269 10.87 -0.18 11.86
CA ARG A 269 10.94 1.30 11.91
C ARG A 269 11.08 1.95 10.53
N GLN A 270 11.85 1.38 9.60
CA GLN A 270 12.03 1.95 8.27
C GLN A 270 10.79 1.69 7.39
N ILE A 271 10.21 0.49 7.51
CA ILE A 271 8.90 0.17 6.91
C ILE A 271 7.84 1.16 7.40
N ALA A 272 7.71 1.34 8.73
CA ALA A 272 6.75 2.28 9.30
C ALA A 272 6.96 3.72 8.82
N ALA A 273 8.20 4.20 8.73
CA ALA A 273 8.51 5.54 8.21
C ALA A 273 8.07 5.72 6.75
N LYS A 274 8.33 4.74 5.86
CA LYS A 274 7.89 4.79 4.45
C LYS A 274 6.37 4.63 4.31
N VAL A 275 5.74 3.82 5.16
CA VAL A 275 4.28 3.66 5.25
C VAL A 275 3.58 4.95 5.73
N MET A 276 4.20 5.69 6.66
CA MET A 276 3.74 7.02 7.11
C MET A 276 4.16 8.17 6.17
N HIS A 277 4.88 7.91 5.07
CA HIS A 277 5.16 8.96 4.09
C HIS A 277 3.85 9.51 3.52
N SER A 278 3.73 10.84 3.53
CA SER A 278 2.49 11.54 3.17
C SER A 278 2.00 11.18 1.77
N LEU A 279 0.68 11.01 1.65
CA LEU A 279 0.02 10.70 0.39
C LEU A 279 -0.14 11.95 -0.48
N ASP A 280 0.21 11.86 -1.77
CA ASP A 280 -0.21 12.87 -2.76
C ASP A 280 -1.74 13.04 -2.72
N LYS A 281 -2.17 14.30 -2.69
CA LYS A 281 -3.55 14.77 -2.63
C LYS A 281 -4.29 14.58 -3.97
N LYS A 282 -3.56 14.41 -5.08
CA LYS A 282 -4.10 14.26 -6.45
C LYS A 282 -4.54 12.82 -6.78
N ARG A 283 -5.48 12.26 -6.00
CA ARG A 283 -6.01 10.89 -6.22
C ARG A 283 -7.49 10.91 -6.63
N PRO A 284 -7.97 9.96 -7.47
CA PRO A 284 -9.39 9.74 -7.69
C PRO A 284 -10.11 9.52 -6.33
N PRO A 285 -11.29 10.12 -6.08
CA PRO A 285 -11.99 10.02 -4.80
C PRO A 285 -12.14 8.59 -4.29
N HIS A 286 -12.65 7.72 -5.17
CA HIS A 286 -12.86 6.29 -4.96
C HIS A 286 -11.64 5.49 -4.51
N ASN A 287 -10.41 6.05 -4.63
CA ASN A 287 -9.18 5.42 -4.16
C ASN A 287 -8.32 6.31 -3.24
N LYS A 288 -8.92 7.31 -2.58
CA LYS A 288 -8.29 8.04 -1.47
C LYS A 288 -8.25 7.20 -0.19
N TRP A 289 -9.31 6.45 0.09
CA TRP A 289 -9.53 5.80 1.39
C TRP A 289 -8.79 4.47 1.56
N ARG A 290 -8.76 3.59 0.53
CA ARG A 290 -8.12 2.26 0.62
C ARG A 290 -6.63 2.33 0.99
N PRO A 291 -5.82 3.27 0.43
CA PRO A 291 -4.44 3.48 0.88
C PRO A 291 -4.33 3.88 2.35
N LEU A 292 -5.25 4.71 2.88
CA LEU A 292 -5.23 5.14 4.28
C LEU A 292 -5.58 3.98 5.22
N ALA A 293 -6.72 3.33 5.02
CA ALA A 293 -7.16 2.21 5.86
C ALA A 293 -6.12 1.08 5.90
N THR A 294 -5.58 0.69 4.73
CA THR A 294 -4.60 -0.41 4.63
C THR A 294 -3.24 -0.04 5.28
N ARG A 295 -2.82 1.23 5.19
CA ARG A 295 -1.62 1.72 5.90
C ARG A 295 -1.83 1.78 7.41
N LEU A 296 -2.99 2.20 7.88
CA LEU A 296 -3.32 2.27 9.32
C LEU A 296 -3.33 0.87 9.95
N GLU A 297 -3.92 -0.15 9.30
CA GLU A 297 -3.88 -1.52 9.82
C GLU A 297 -2.48 -2.15 9.72
N LEU A 298 -1.68 -1.84 8.68
CA LEU A 298 -0.26 -2.25 8.66
C LEU A 298 0.54 -1.61 9.81
N LEU A 299 0.35 -0.32 10.09
CA LEU A 299 0.96 0.32 11.26
C LEU A 299 0.47 -0.32 12.57
N ARG A 300 -0.79 -0.73 12.66
CA ARG A 300 -1.34 -1.44 13.83
C ARG A 300 -0.76 -2.85 13.99
N ARG A 301 -0.49 -3.55 12.90
CA ARG A 301 0.25 -4.83 12.90
C ARG A 301 1.67 -4.62 13.45
N LEU A 302 2.40 -3.64 12.91
CA LEU A 302 3.75 -3.28 13.40
C LEU A 302 3.74 -2.81 14.87
N ALA A 303 2.70 -2.11 15.31
CA ALA A 303 2.49 -1.73 16.71
C ALA A 303 2.43 -2.95 17.65
N ARG A 304 1.68 -3.98 17.26
CA ARG A 304 1.52 -5.22 18.03
C ARG A 304 2.78 -6.09 18.03
N GLU A 305 3.46 -6.17 16.90
CA GLU A 305 4.63 -7.04 16.71
C GLU A 305 5.92 -6.43 17.31
N TYR A 306 6.07 -5.10 17.36
CA TYR A 306 7.33 -4.42 17.71
C TYR A 306 7.22 -3.31 18.77
N GLY A 307 6.02 -2.79 19.03
CA GLY A 307 5.77 -1.77 20.06
C GLY A 307 6.29 -0.35 19.76
N LEU A 308 6.15 0.52 20.76
CA LEU A 308 6.55 1.92 20.73
C LEU A 308 7.98 2.17 21.20
N ASN A 309 8.63 3.12 20.54
CA ASN A 309 9.87 3.73 21.01
C ASN A 309 9.58 4.65 22.20
N ARG A 310 10.07 4.28 23.39
CA ARG A 310 9.74 4.96 24.66
C ARG A 310 10.67 6.12 25.04
N GLY A 311 11.45 6.65 24.09
CA GLY A 311 12.32 7.83 24.26
C GLY A 311 13.58 7.63 25.13
N VAL A 312 13.47 6.83 26.19
CA VAL A 312 14.61 6.30 26.96
C VAL A 312 15.49 5.47 26.04
N ALA A 313 16.82 5.58 26.19
CA ALA A 313 17.83 4.91 25.37
C ALA A 313 17.90 3.38 25.65
N SER A 314 16.83 2.65 25.36
CA SER A 314 16.81 1.19 25.28
C SER A 314 17.70 0.77 24.11
N GLY A 315 18.87 0.17 24.42
CA GLY A 315 19.89 -0.19 23.41
C GLY A 315 19.44 -1.21 22.36
N ASN A 316 18.27 -1.83 22.55
CA ASN A 316 17.67 -2.75 21.59
C ASN A 316 16.66 -1.96 20.73
N GLY A 317 17.13 -1.45 19.58
CA GLY A 317 16.36 -0.66 18.62
C GLY A 317 15.27 -1.42 17.84
N LEU A 318 14.49 -2.26 18.52
CA LEU A 318 13.48 -3.15 17.94
C LEU A 318 12.12 -2.45 17.72
N HIS A 319 11.92 -1.27 18.32
CA HIS A 319 10.65 -0.54 18.28
C HIS A 319 10.37 0.08 16.90
N ALA A 320 9.19 -0.21 16.37
CA ALA A 320 8.76 0.24 15.04
C ALA A 320 8.31 1.70 15.02
N LEU A 321 7.55 2.10 16.05
CA LEU A 321 6.70 3.29 15.97
C LEU A 321 7.06 4.32 17.04
N ASP A 322 6.81 5.57 16.69
CA ASP A 322 6.83 6.73 17.59
C ASP A 322 5.41 7.29 17.69
N LEU A 323 4.96 7.56 18.92
CA LEU A 323 3.59 7.98 19.19
C LEU A 323 3.27 9.33 18.54
N GLY A 324 4.21 10.28 18.59
CA GLY A 324 4.06 11.60 17.96
C GLY A 324 3.95 11.51 16.44
N SER A 325 4.77 10.67 15.81
CA SER A 325 4.76 10.41 14.36
C SER A 325 3.45 9.78 13.89
N VAL A 326 2.91 8.81 14.63
CA VAL A 326 1.63 8.15 14.30
C VAL A 326 0.46 9.12 14.46
N ILE A 327 0.41 9.88 15.56
CA ILE A 327 -0.60 10.93 15.77
C ILE A 327 -0.51 11.99 14.66
N GLY A 328 0.70 12.45 14.33
CA GLY A 328 0.93 13.41 13.24
C GLY A 328 0.45 12.90 11.88
N PHE A 329 0.68 11.62 11.55
CA PHE A 329 0.17 11.02 10.31
C PHE A 329 -1.37 10.97 10.28
N VAL A 330 -2.00 10.57 11.40
CA VAL A 330 -3.47 10.53 11.55
C VAL A 330 -4.09 11.92 11.43
N GLU A 331 -3.45 12.95 11.98
CA GLU A 331 -3.90 14.35 11.89
C GLU A 331 -3.71 14.93 10.48
N ILE A 332 -2.52 14.78 9.87
CA ILE A 332 -2.19 15.31 8.53
C ILE A 332 -3.13 14.76 7.44
N HIS A 333 -3.59 13.52 7.59
CA HIS A 333 -4.54 12.88 6.67
C HIS A 333 -5.99 12.84 7.19
N GLY A 334 -6.29 13.48 8.32
CA GLY A 334 -7.64 13.62 8.87
C GLY A 334 -8.31 12.29 9.25
N CYS A 335 -7.55 11.21 9.45
CA CYS A 335 -8.07 9.83 9.42
C CYS A 335 -9.17 9.57 10.46
N ALA A 336 -9.09 10.18 11.64
CA ALA A 336 -10.09 10.05 12.71
C ALA A 336 -11.45 10.69 12.36
N SER A 337 -11.45 11.70 11.49
CA SER A 337 -12.63 12.46 11.04
C SER A 337 -12.99 12.18 9.56
N HIS A 338 -12.40 11.16 8.96
CA HIS A 338 -12.53 10.82 7.55
C HIS A 338 -13.96 10.36 7.20
N THR A 339 -14.43 10.60 5.96
CA THR A 339 -15.80 10.29 5.53
C THR A 339 -16.12 8.79 5.49
N PHE A 340 -15.17 7.97 5.04
CA PHE A 340 -15.25 6.50 5.04
C PHE A 340 -14.99 5.93 6.44
N GLU A 341 -15.84 5.00 6.91
CA GLU A 341 -15.71 4.43 8.26
C GLU A 341 -14.44 3.59 8.42
N GLU A 342 -14.05 2.82 7.41
CA GLU A 342 -12.89 1.92 7.49
C GLU A 342 -11.60 2.67 7.85
N VAL A 343 -11.49 3.93 7.42
CA VAL A 343 -10.38 4.82 7.79
C VAL A 343 -10.52 5.32 9.24
N ARG A 344 -11.72 5.72 9.68
CA ARG A 344 -11.98 6.13 11.07
C ARG A 344 -11.74 5.00 12.05
N THR A 345 -12.27 3.82 11.75
CA THR A 345 -12.19 2.62 12.58
C THR A 345 -10.74 2.10 12.63
N ALA A 346 -10.02 2.04 11.49
CA ALA A 346 -8.59 1.70 11.51
C ALA A 346 -7.74 2.75 12.26
N ALA A 347 -8.06 4.04 12.17
CA ALA A 347 -7.37 5.10 12.93
C ALA A 347 -7.64 4.99 14.44
N LYS A 348 -8.89 4.74 14.85
CA LYS A 348 -9.29 4.49 16.24
C LYS A 348 -8.58 3.28 16.81
N ASP A 349 -8.60 2.18 16.06
CA ASP A 349 -7.99 0.91 16.45
C ASP A 349 -6.45 1.00 16.56
N LEU A 350 -5.78 1.70 15.63
CA LEU A 350 -4.34 2.00 15.72
C LEU A 350 -4.02 2.86 16.96
N ILE A 351 -4.71 4.01 17.10
CA ILE A 351 -4.41 4.97 18.16
C ILE A 351 -4.68 4.39 19.55
N VAL A 352 -5.74 3.58 19.72
CA VAL A 352 -6.01 2.86 20.97
C VAL A 352 -4.92 1.83 21.27
N GLU A 353 -4.47 1.04 20.28
CA GLU A 353 -3.35 0.11 20.44
C GLU A 353 -2.05 0.84 20.87
N MET A 354 -1.81 2.02 20.29
CA MET A 354 -0.65 2.85 20.63
C MET A 354 -0.73 3.41 22.05
N PHE A 355 -1.88 3.94 22.48
CA PHE A 355 -2.04 4.46 23.84
C PHE A 355 -2.00 3.37 24.91
N ILE A 356 -2.36 2.12 24.59
CA ILE A 356 -2.14 0.96 25.48
C ILE A 356 -0.64 0.66 25.62
N ALA A 357 0.11 0.65 24.51
CA ALA A 357 1.54 0.37 24.50
C ALA A 357 2.42 1.50 25.10
N ALA A 358 1.90 2.72 25.14
CA ALA A 358 2.56 3.91 25.67
C ALA A 358 2.68 3.90 27.21
N SER A 359 3.69 4.59 27.76
CA SER A 359 3.72 4.82 29.21
C SER A 359 2.53 5.67 29.65
N GLU A 360 2.19 5.63 30.93
CA GLU A 360 1.12 6.46 31.47
C GLU A 360 1.39 7.96 31.29
N SER A 361 2.65 8.38 31.44
CA SER A 361 3.09 9.77 31.19
C SER A 361 2.90 10.19 29.74
N ASP A 362 3.39 9.38 28.78
CA ASP A 362 3.25 9.69 27.34
C ASP A 362 1.77 9.73 26.94
N ARG A 363 0.97 8.79 27.46
CA ARG A 363 -0.47 8.69 27.24
C ARG A 363 -1.19 9.92 27.77
N LEU A 364 -0.95 10.33 29.01
CA LEU A 364 -1.57 11.53 29.59
C LEU A 364 -1.15 12.80 28.84
N GLN A 365 0.09 12.89 28.38
CA GLN A 365 0.60 14.05 27.64
C GLN A 365 0.02 14.16 26.21
N ALA A 366 -0.16 13.04 25.51
CA ALA A 366 -0.56 13.05 24.10
C ALA A 366 -2.05 12.76 23.83
N LEU A 367 -2.76 12.06 24.73
CA LEU A 367 -4.16 11.66 24.50
C LEU A 367 -5.10 12.88 24.46
N GLU A 368 -5.15 13.69 25.51
CA GLU A 368 -6.11 14.79 25.57
C GLU A 368 -5.88 15.85 24.47
N PRO A 369 -4.63 16.29 24.14
CA PRO A 369 -4.40 17.17 23.00
C PRO A 369 -4.80 16.60 21.63
N PHE A 370 -4.84 15.27 21.46
CA PHE A 370 -5.39 14.62 20.27
C PHE A 370 -6.92 14.60 20.32
N LEU A 371 -7.52 14.20 21.45
CA LEU A 371 -8.98 14.13 21.61
C LEU A 371 -9.68 15.49 21.47
N HIS A 372 -9.01 16.59 21.81
CA HIS A 372 -9.54 17.96 21.62
C HIS A 372 -9.60 18.40 20.13
N LYS A 373 -9.04 17.63 19.19
CA LYS A 373 -9.03 17.95 17.75
C LYS A 373 -10.12 17.21 16.95
N ILE A 374 -10.84 16.26 17.57
CA ILE A 374 -11.88 15.44 16.93
C ILE A 374 -13.27 15.72 17.52
N ARG A 375 -14.36 15.28 16.86
CA ARG A 375 -15.72 15.58 17.33
C ARG A 375 -15.93 14.99 18.75
N PRO A 376 -16.65 15.65 19.68
CA PRO A 376 -16.80 15.16 21.05
C PRO A 376 -17.31 13.71 21.18
N ARG A 377 -18.23 13.30 20.28
CA ARG A 377 -18.72 11.91 20.17
C ARG A 377 -17.60 10.92 19.81
N GLN A 378 -16.75 11.27 18.84
CA GLN A 378 -15.59 10.46 18.45
C GLN A 378 -14.56 10.42 19.59
N ALA A 379 -14.29 11.55 20.26
CA ALA A 379 -13.40 11.58 21.42
C ALA A 379 -13.88 10.62 22.52
N GLU A 380 -15.18 10.55 22.77
CA GLU A 380 -15.77 9.65 23.74
C GLU A 380 -15.71 8.17 23.30
N GLU A 381 -15.86 7.86 22.01
CA GLU A 381 -15.60 6.50 21.50
C GLU A 381 -14.14 6.06 21.76
N TYR A 382 -13.16 6.94 21.55
CA TYR A 382 -11.75 6.64 21.81
C TYR A 382 -11.50 6.42 23.31
N ARG A 383 -12.07 7.26 24.21
CA ARG A 383 -11.98 7.04 25.67
C ARG A 383 -12.62 5.72 26.10
N ASN A 384 -13.77 5.38 25.55
CA ASN A 384 -14.45 4.10 25.82
C ASN A 384 -13.64 2.90 25.33
N ALA A 385 -13.11 2.95 24.11
CA ALA A 385 -12.29 1.88 23.53
C ALA A 385 -11.01 1.65 24.36
N LEU A 386 -10.31 2.73 24.73
CA LEU A 386 -9.12 2.67 25.59
C LEU A 386 -9.45 2.10 26.97
N THR A 387 -10.50 2.59 27.63
CA THR A 387 -10.92 2.14 28.96
C THR A 387 -11.26 0.64 28.96
N ARG A 388 -12.06 0.17 27.99
CA ARG A 388 -12.42 -1.25 27.83
C ARG A 388 -11.19 -2.12 27.62
N ARG A 389 -10.22 -1.69 26.79
CA ARG A 389 -8.99 -2.46 26.54
C ARG A 389 -8.08 -2.51 27.78
N LEU A 390 -7.93 -1.41 28.52
CA LEU A 390 -7.16 -1.39 29.76
C LEU A 390 -7.79 -2.27 30.86
N GLN A 391 -9.12 -2.22 31.02
CA GLN A 391 -9.86 -3.11 31.94
C GLN A 391 -9.66 -4.59 31.59
N ASN A 392 -9.70 -4.94 30.30
CA ASN A 392 -9.47 -6.32 29.86
C ASN A 392 -8.04 -6.82 30.16
N ILE A 393 -7.02 -5.94 30.11
CA ILE A 393 -5.65 -6.30 30.48
C ILE A 393 -5.57 -6.62 31.98
N VAL A 394 -6.07 -5.72 32.84
CA VAL A 394 -6.09 -5.92 34.31
C VAL A 394 -6.84 -7.18 34.70
N ASN A 395 -8.00 -7.44 34.09
CA ASN A 395 -8.78 -8.66 34.33
C ASN A 395 -8.01 -9.93 33.95
N ASN A 396 -7.28 -9.92 32.83
CA ASN A 396 -6.50 -11.06 32.36
C ASN A 396 -5.28 -11.34 33.27
N GLU A 397 -4.61 -10.29 33.77
CA GLU A 397 -3.50 -10.42 34.72
C GLU A 397 -3.95 -11.05 36.05
N ILE A 398 -5.06 -10.57 36.63
CA ILE A 398 -5.66 -11.11 37.86
C ILE A 398 -6.04 -12.60 37.72
N THR A 399 -6.53 -13.02 36.54
CA THR A 399 -6.85 -14.44 36.28
C THR A 399 -5.63 -15.34 36.05
N HIS A 400 -4.44 -14.78 35.83
CA HIS A 400 -3.20 -15.54 35.68
C HIS A 400 -2.42 -15.71 36.99
N GLU A 401 -2.45 -14.74 37.92
CA GLU A 401 -1.82 -14.89 39.25
C GLU A 401 -2.57 -15.87 40.18
N SER A 402 -3.85 -16.14 39.91
CA SER A 402 -4.74 -16.91 40.79
C SER A 402 -4.68 -18.44 40.62
N LYS A 403 -3.74 -18.97 39.82
CA LYS A 403 -3.41 -20.42 39.81
C LYS A 403 -2.28 -20.73 40.80
N PRO A 404 -2.49 -21.62 41.80
CA PRO A 404 -1.40 -22.04 42.68
C PRO A 404 -0.32 -22.78 41.89
N ARG A 405 0.95 -22.49 42.20
CA ARG A 405 2.07 -23.32 41.73
C ARG A 405 1.97 -24.70 42.38
N TYR A 406 1.72 -25.72 41.57
CA TYR A 406 1.98 -27.10 41.96
C TYR A 406 3.50 -27.33 41.88
N ASP A 407 4.12 -27.80 42.96
CA ASP A 407 5.55 -28.13 42.97
C ASP A 407 5.83 -29.28 42.00
N VAL A 408 6.62 -28.99 40.96
CA VAL A 408 7.17 -30.00 40.06
C VAL A 408 8.50 -30.47 40.64
N THR A 409 8.44 -31.49 41.51
CA THR A 409 9.63 -32.09 42.12
C THR A 409 10.52 -32.70 41.04
N ILE A 410 11.73 -32.17 40.86
CA ILE A 410 12.70 -32.67 39.89
C ILE A 410 13.36 -33.95 40.43
N SER A 411 13.39 -35.00 39.61
CA SER A 411 14.26 -36.18 39.79
C SER A 411 14.56 -36.82 38.42
N PRO A 412 15.69 -37.56 38.29
CA PRO A 412 16.42 -37.65 37.02
C PRO A 412 15.98 -38.80 36.08
N PRO A 413 16.42 -38.78 34.80
CA PRO A 413 16.11 -39.84 33.85
C PRO A 413 17.03 -41.07 34.00
N GLU A 414 16.44 -42.26 33.91
CA GLU A 414 17.16 -43.51 33.56
C GLU A 414 16.68 -44.03 32.20
N ALA A 415 17.44 -44.96 31.62
CA ALA A 415 17.40 -45.28 30.18
C ALA A 415 17.03 -46.75 29.88
N SER A 416 16.94 -47.07 28.58
CA SER A 416 16.88 -48.43 28.01
C SER A 416 15.53 -49.18 28.17
N ALA A 417 15.07 -50.00 27.22
CA ALA A 417 15.24 -50.08 25.76
C ALA A 417 14.20 -51.07 25.19
N ALA A 418 13.95 -51.02 23.87
CA ALA A 418 13.18 -52.00 23.09
C ALA A 418 11.66 -52.11 23.46
N ASP A 419 10.80 -52.76 22.68
CA ASP A 419 11.03 -53.56 21.47
C ASP A 419 9.93 -53.37 20.39
N SER A 420 10.26 -53.86 19.19
CA SER A 420 9.53 -54.01 17.92
C SER A 420 7.99 -54.10 17.91
N ILE A 421 7.42 -53.41 16.91
CA ILE A 421 6.18 -53.81 16.21
C ILE A 421 6.48 -53.81 14.70
N SER A 422 6.00 -54.82 13.97
CA SER A 422 6.19 -54.93 12.52
C SER A 422 4.98 -55.57 11.83
N LEU A 423 4.64 -55.02 10.65
CA LEU A 423 3.77 -55.59 9.60
C LEU A 423 2.34 -56.03 9.98
N LYS A 424 1.36 -55.36 9.38
CA LYS A 424 0.76 -55.90 8.13
C LYS A 424 0.02 -54.85 7.30
N SER A 425 -0.02 -55.12 6.00
CA SER A 425 -0.54 -54.22 4.95
C SER A 425 -1.97 -54.58 4.55
N GLN A 426 -2.72 -53.60 4.06
CA GLN A 426 -3.71 -53.86 3.01
C GLN A 426 -3.88 -52.62 2.13
N ALA A 427 -4.09 -52.84 0.83
CA ALA A 427 -4.29 -51.80 -0.16
C ALA A 427 -5.42 -52.19 -1.10
N VAL A 428 -6.40 -51.31 -1.26
CA VAL A 428 -7.37 -51.29 -2.36
C VAL A 428 -7.58 -49.82 -2.69
N GLY A 429 -7.36 -49.44 -3.95
CA GLY A 429 -7.73 -48.13 -4.46
C GLY A 429 -8.94 -48.23 -5.37
N HIS A 430 -9.74 -47.17 -5.45
CA HIS A 430 -10.66 -46.96 -6.55
C HIS A 430 -10.62 -45.49 -6.98
N SER A 431 -10.61 -45.28 -8.29
CA SER A 431 -10.64 -43.96 -8.92
C SER A 431 -12.08 -43.51 -9.13
N SER A 432 -12.31 -42.19 -9.05
CA SER A 432 -13.51 -41.53 -9.56
C SER A 432 -13.10 -40.22 -10.23
N GLN A 433 -13.42 -40.10 -11.52
CA GLN A 433 -13.21 -38.88 -12.31
C GLN A 433 -14.44 -37.96 -12.18
N SER A 434 -14.22 -36.65 -12.18
CA SER A 434 -15.28 -35.66 -12.41
C SER A 434 -14.88 -34.78 -13.59
N SER A 435 -15.69 -34.77 -14.65
CA SER A 435 -15.41 -34.00 -15.87
C SER A 435 -15.58 -32.50 -15.63
N VAL A 436 -14.83 -31.69 -16.39
CA VAL A 436 -15.02 -30.23 -16.47
C VAL A 436 -15.79 -29.95 -17.76
N ASP A 437 -16.96 -29.32 -17.65
CA ASP A 437 -17.73 -28.86 -18.81
C ASP A 437 -17.35 -27.41 -19.19
N VAL A 438 -17.42 -27.10 -20.48
CA VAL A 438 -16.93 -25.84 -21.07
C VAL A 438 -17.97 -25.27 -22.02
N SER A 439 -18.49 -24.07 -21.72
CA SER A 439 -18.82 -22.96 -22.67
C SER A 439 -19.92 -22.04 -22.12
N THR A 440 -19.65 -20.74 -21.95
CA THR A 440 -20.66 -19.67 -22.04
C THR A 440 -19.98 -18.37 -22.53
N PRO A 441 -20.52 -17.64 -23.53
CA PRO A 441 -19.88 -16.46 -24.13
C PRO A 441 -20.06 -15.15 -23.30
N PRO A 442 -19.33 -14.05 -23.64
CA PRO A 442 -19.13 -12.94 -22.70
C PRO A 442 -20.29 -11.92 -22.66
N SER A 443 -21.26 -12.13 -21.76
CA SER A 443 -22.25 -11.11 -21.38
C SER A 443 -21.93 -10.38 -20.08
N GLN A 444 -21.16 -11.00 -19.17
CA GLN A 444 -20.86 -10.47 -17.82
C GLN A 444 -20.09 -9.14 -17.87
N ASN A 445 -19.10 -9.02 -18.77
CA ASN A 445 -18.20 -7.85 -18.85
C ASN A 445 -18.95 -6.54 -19.17
N ILE A 446 -20.05 -6.60 -19.92
CA ILE A 446 -20.88 -5.40 -20.20
C ILE A 446 -21.66 -4.98 -18.95
N GLN A 447 -22.20 -5.95 -18.19
CA GLN A 447 -22.91 -5.68 -16.94
C GLN A 447 -21.97 -5.15 -15.85
N GLU A 448 -20.76 -5.69 -15.75
CA GLU A 448 -19.71 -5.25 -14.83
C GLU A 448 -19.27 -3.80 -15.13
N ILE A 449 -19.05 -3.46 -16.41
CA ILE A 449 -18.76 -2.08 -16.85
C ILE A 449 -19.93 -1.12 -16.61
N GLN A 450 -21.18 -1.60 -16.71
CA GLN A 450 -22.37 -0.78 -16.41
C GLN A 450 -22.56 -0.57 -14.90
N LEU A 451 -22.30 -1.59 -14.08
CA LEU A 451 -22.37 -1.51 -12.62
C LEU A 451 -21.34 -0.51 -12.08
N LEU A 452 -20.08 -0.65 -12.50
CA LEU A 452 -18.99 0.26 -12.11
C LEU A 452 -19.30 1.73 -12.46
N ARG A 453 -20.03 1.99 -13.56
CA ARG A 453 -20.47 3.36 -13.90
C ARG A 453 -21.59 3.88 -13.01
N SER A 454 -22.52 3.03 -12.57
CA SER A 454 -23.53 3.42 -11.57
C SER A 454 -22.85 3.76 -10.25
N GLU A 455 -21.90 2.94 -9.81
CA GLU A 455 -21.10 3.16 -8.60
C GLU A 455 -20.29 4.47 -8.69
N GLU A 456 -19.67 4.77 -9.83
CA GLU A 456 -18.97 6.05 -10.07
C GLU A 456 -19.91 7.27 -10.05
N GLU A 457 -21.12 7.18 -10.61
CA GLU A 457 -22.11 8.26 -10.58
C GLU A 457 -22.69 8.48 -9.16
N GLU A 458 -22.94 7.39 -8.43
CA GLU A 458 -23.39 7.41 -7.03
C GLU A 458 -22.33 8.02 -6.09
N GLU A 459 -21.07 7.63 -6.22
CA GLU A 459 -20.00 8.15 -5.38
C GLU A 459 -19.71 9.62 -5.68
N LEU A 460 -19.70 10.03 -6.96
CA LEU A 460 -19.48 11.44 -7.33
C LEU A 460 -20.62 12.34 -6.82
N PHE A 461 -21.85 11.83 -6.77
CA PHE A 461 -23.00 12.52 -6.17
C PHE A 461 -22.92 12.58 -4.63
N ARG A 462 -22.46 11.51 -3.95
CA ARG A 462 -22.14 11.54 -2.50
C ARG A 462 -21.09 12.61 -2.21
N ASP A 463 -19.97 12.61 -2.93
CA ASP A 463 -18.87 13.60 -2.79
C ASP A 463 -19.41 15.03 -3.01
N GLN A 464 -20.27 15.25 -4.00
CA GLN A 464 -20.88 16.56 -4.28
C GLN A 464 -21.77 17.05 -3.13
N ILE A 465 -22.58 16.19 -2.50
CA ILE A 465 -23.41 16.57 -1.34
C ILE A 465 -22.53 16.77 -0.10
N MET A 466 -21.66 15.82 0.22
CA MET A 466 -20.79 15.89 1.42
C MET A 466 -19.94 17.16 1.40
N LYS A 467 -19.37 17.52 0.25
CA LYS A 467 -18.64 18.78 0.08
C LYS A 467 -19.52 20.01 0.36
N GLN A 468 -20.78 20.02 -0.10
CA GLN A 468 -21.69 21.14 0.18
C GLN A 468 -22.09 21.22 1.66
N LEU A 469 -22.21 20.08 2.34
CA LEU A 469 -22.41 20.05 3.79
C LEU A 469 -21.18 20.62 4.52
N GLU A 470 -19.97 20.19 4.17
CA GLU A 470 -18.71 20.70 4.73
C GLU A 470 -18.49 22.21 4.48
N GLU A 471 -18.81 22.71 3.28
CA GLU A 471 -18.59 24.11 2.92
C GLU A 471 -19.73 25.05 3.36
N ARG A 472 -20.94 24.55 3.66
CA ARG A 472 -22.15 25.39 3.75
C ARG A 472 -23.17 25.03 4.84
N ALA A 473 -23.06 23.89 5.53
CA ALA A 473 -23.98 23.54 6.62
C ALA A 473 -23.33 23.84 7.98
N PHE A 474 -23.88 24.81 8.71
CA PHE A 474 -23.51 25.12 10.09
C PHE A 474 -24.61 24.71 11.09
N SER A 475 -25.68 24.09 10.58
CA SER A 475 -26.83 23.60 11.33
C SER A 475 -27.50 22.42 10.61
N VAL A 476 -28.28 21.62 11.34
CA VAL A 476 -29.14 20.56 10.78
C VAL A 476 -30.13 21.12 9.77
N GLN A 477 -30.62 22.35 9.99
CA GLN A 477 -31.54 23.06 9.09
C GLN A 477 -30.89 23.36 7.72
N GLU A 478 -29.62 23.78 7.70
CA GLU A 478 -28.89 24.02 6.45
C GLU A 478 -28.49 22.70 5.76
N ALA A 479 -28.12 21.68 6.54
CA ALA A 479 -27.90 20.33 6.01
C ALA A 479 -29.17 19.80 5.33
N TYR A 480 -30.32 19.92 6.00
CA TYR A 480 -31.63 19.56 5.45
C TYR A 480 -31.98 20.34 4.17
N ALA A 481 -31.74 21.65 4.14
CA ALA A 481 -31.97 22.47 2.95
C ALA A 481 -31.09 22.03 1.76
N ILE A 482 -29.86 21.60 2.01
CA ILE A 482 -28.96 21.04 1.00
C ILE A 482 -29.49 19.68 0.52
N LEU A 483 -29.87 18.76 1.42
CA LEU A 483 -30.44 17.47 1.01
C LEU A 483 -31.72 17.66 0.19
N LYS A 484 -32.65 18.49 0.64
CA LYS A 484 -33.89 18.77 -0.10
C LYS A 484 -33.58 19.33 -1.50
N LEU A 485 -32.67 20.29 -1.64
CA LEU A 485 -32.24 20.81 -2.95
C LEU A 485 -31.76 19.72 -3.93
N HIS A 486 -31.19 18.61 -3.45
CA HIS A 486 -30.68 17.53 -4.30
C HIS A 486 -31.68 16.37 -4.50
N PHE A 487 -32.59 16.10 -3.55
CA PHE A 487 -33.50 14.94 -3.53
C PHE A 487 -35.00 15.25 -3.76
N ASP A 488 -35.39 16.52 -3.76
CA ASP A 488 -36.76 17.04 -4.04
C ASP A 488 -36.95 17.37 -5.54
N ASP A 489 -35.86 17.30 -6.31
CA ASP A 489 -35.80 17.56 -7.75
C ASP A 489 -36.37 16.37 -8.55
N ALA A 490 -37.46 16.60 -9.28
CA ALA A 490 -38.38 15.58 -9.84
C ALA A 490 -37.84 14.71 -10.99
N VAL A 491 -36.52 14.67 -11.18
CA VAL A 491 -35.84 13.78 -12.13
C VAL A 491 -35.31 12.56 -11.38
N GLU A 492 -36.00 11.42 -11.53
CA GLU A 492 -35.61 10.13 -10.98
C GLU A 492 -34.27 9.65 -11.57
N SER A 493 -33.16 10.06 -10.94
CA SER A 493 -31.84 9.50 -11.15
C SER A 493 -31.66 8.25 -10.27
N PRO A 494 -31.34 7.07 -10.84
CA PRO A 494 -31.07 5.87 -10.05
C PRO A 494 -29.96 6.09 -9.02
N ALA A 495 -28.93 6.85 -9.39
CA ALA A 495 -27.82 7.18 -8.50
C ALA A 495 -28.29 8.00 -7.28
N LYS A 496 -29.14 9.02 -7.48
CA LYS A 496 -29.74 9.76 -6.36
C LYS A 496 -30.49 8.83 -5.40
N GLU A 497 -31.38 8.00 -5.93
CA GLU A 497 -32.26 7.18 -5.09
C GLU A 497 -31.52 5.99 -4.43
N ASN A 498 -30.42 5.50 -5.01
CA ASN A 498 -29.53 4.55 -4.36
C ASN A 498 -28.75 5.20 -3.21
N VAL A 499 -28.16 6.38 -3.43
CA VAL A 499 -27.45 7.15 -2.39
C VAL A 499 -28.35 7.47 -1.21
N LEU A 500 -29.60 7.90 -1.47
CA LEU A 500 -30.56 8.18 -0.41
C LEU A 500 -30.92 6.90 0.36
N ARG A 501 -31.18 5.79 -0.33
CA ARG A 501 -31.51 4.50 0.29
C ARG A 501 -30.41 4.01 1.23
N ASP A 502 -29.15 4.12 0.82
CA ASP A 502 -28.00 3.75 1.65
C ASP A 502 -27.92 4.60 2.92
N TRP A 503 -28.05 5.92 2.81
CA TRP A 503 -28.06 6.79 4.00
C TRP A 503 -29.24 6.52 4.92
N VAL A 504 -30.40 6.12 4.39
CA VAL A 504 -31.57 5.76 5.20
C VAL A 504 -31.40 4.39 5.88
N ASN A 505 -30.71 3.45 5.22
CA ASN A 505 -30.28 2.18 5.83
C ASN A 505 -29.30 2.42 7.00
N GLU A 506 -28.32 3.31 6.85
CA GLU A 506 -27.35 3.69 7.89
C GLU A 506 -28.01 4.40 9.10
N VAL A 507 -29.09 5.15 8.86
CA VAL A 507 -29.94 5.74 9.91
C VAL A 507 -30.82 4.67 10.60
N GLY A 508 -30.95 3.47 10.03
CA GLY A 508 -31.78 2.38 10.54
C GLY A 508 -33.28 2.57 10.30
N MET A 509 -33.65 3.30 9.25
CA MET A 509 -35.03 3.60 8.87
C MET A 509 -35.50 2.74 7.69
N ASP A 510 -36.81 2.52 7.60
CA ASP A 510 -37.43 1.75 6.52
C ASP A 510 -38.12 2.68 5.49
N MET A 511 -37.77 2.54 4.21
CA MET A 511 -38.24 3.33 3.08
C MET A 511 -39.65 2.97 2.57
N HIS A 512 -40.37 2.06 3.22
CA HIS A 512 -41.60 1.47 2.66
C HIS A 512 -42.85 2.37 2.67
N ASP A 513 -42.82 3.56 3.29
CA ASP A 513 -43.95 4.52 3.28
C ASP A 513 -43.71 5.70 2.32
N ARG A 514 -44.56 5.83 1.30
CA ARG A 514 -44.37 6.71 0.12
C ARG A 514 -45.14 8.05 0.18
N GLY A 515 -45.43 8.56 1.38
CA GLY A 515 -45.96 9.93 1.53
C GLY A 515 -44.91 11.02 1.27
N GLU A 516 -45.32 12.21 0.80
CA GLU A 516 -44.42 13.38 0.72
C GLU A 516 -43.90 13.77 2.13
N ASP A 517 -44.79 13.75 3.13
CA ASP A 517 -44.45 13.90 4.56
C ASP A 517 -43.43 12.86 5.05
N SER A 518 -43.42 11.66 4.45
CA SER A 518 -42.45 10.60 4.77
C SER A 518 -41.07 10.92 4.19
N ARG A 519 -41.00 11.42 2.94
CA ARG A 519 -39.72 11.80 2.31
C ARG A 519 -39.09 13.01 2.98
N ASP A 520 -39.85 14.06 3.32
CA ASP A 520 -39.33 15.22 4.06
C ASP A 520 -38.84 14.82 5.47
N ARG A 521 -39.59 13.97 6.19
CA ARG A 521 -39.11 13.41 7.47
C ARG A 521 -37.83 12.59 7.29
N THR A 522 -37.75 11.76 6.25
CA THR A 522 -36.58 10.91 5.97
C THR A 522 -35.34 11.75 5.67
N LEU A 523 -35.49 12.81 4.87
CA LEU A 523 -34.41 13.78 4.61
C LEU A 523 -34.01 14.54 5.88
N TRP A 524 -34.94 14.81 6.81
CA TRP A 524 -34.63 15.43 8.10
C TRP A 524 -33.80 14.53 9.03
N GLU A 525 -34.16 13.25 9.14
CA GLU A 525 -33.41 12.29 9.97
C GLU A 525 -32.02 12.02 9.36
N VAL A 526 -31.90 11.91 8.02
CA VAL A 526 -30.61 11.80 7.33
C VAL A 526 -29.76 13.08 7.50
N ALA A 527 -30.35 14.28 7.43
CA ALA A 527 -29.64 15.52 7.74
C ALA A 527 -29.17 15.56 9.20
N THR A 528 -30.00 15.05 10.12
CA THR A 528 -29.70 14.95 11.54
C THR A 528 -28.56 13.95 11.82
N TRP A 529 -28.44 12.89 11.04
CA TRP A 529 -27.35 11.90 11.11
C TRP A 529 -26.04 12.41 10.48
N LEU A 530 -26.09 12.97 9.26
CA LEU A 530 -24.92 13.53 8.56
C LEU A 530 -24.24 14.70 9.33
N PHE A 531 -24.99 15.38 10.19
CA PHE A 531 -24.51 16.51 10.98
C PHE A 531 -23.94 16.14 12.38
N GLN A 532 -23.97 14.86 12.80
CA GLN A 532 -23.56 14.39 14.14
C GLN A 532 -22.10 13.93 14.29
#